data_AF-A0A3D5EZF4-F1
#
_entry.id   AF-A0A3D5EZF4-F1
#
_cell.length_a   1.000
_cell.length_b   1.000
_cell.length_c   1.000
_cell.angle_alpha   90.00
_cell.angle_beta   90.00
_cell.angle_gamma   90.00
#
_symmetry.space_group_name_H-M   'P 1'
#
loop_
_entity.id
_entity.type
_entity.pdbx_description
1 polymer ?
#
loop_
_entity_poly.entity_id
_entity_poly.type
_entity_poly.pdbx_seq_one_letter_code
_entity_poly.pdbx_strand_id
1 'polypeptide(L)'
;MPSHRYAPLLPALLLGACVSLPPEGPAVMALPGSGRSFEQFRFDDQICRAYAARSISPQTPEGAAVDSAVASAVLGTAVGAAVGAAVDGSSGAAVGAGFGLLAGSISGAAASSASSYALQRRYDQ
;
A
#
# COMPACT_ATOMS: atom_id res chain seq x y z
N MET A 1 -9.96 -13.05 37.63
CA MET A 1 -9.97 -11.69 37.05
C MET A 1 -9.38 -11.77 35.65
N PRO A 2 -10.17 -12.10 34.62
CA PRO A 2 -9.63 -12.35 33.30
C PRO A 2 -9.55 -11.06 32.46
N SER A 3 -8.56 -11.03 31.57
CA SER A 3 -8.66 -10.49 30.21
C SER A 3 -8.93 -8.99 30.00
N HIS A 4 -7.99 -8.11 30.36
CA HIS A 4 -7.88 -6.77 29.73
C HIS A 4 -6.56 -6.52 28.99
N ARG A 5 -5.62 -7.49 29.01
CA ARG A 5 -4.30 -7.34 28.37
C ARG A 5 -4.34 -7.29 26.84
N TYR A 6 -5.45 -7.70 26.22
CA TYR A 6 -5.61 -7.77 24.77
C TYR A 6 -6.52 -6.67 24.18
N ALA A 7 -7.04 -5.77 25.03
CA ALA A 7 -7.93 -4.70 24.59
C ALA A 7 -7.35 -3.75 23.52
N PRO A 8 -6.04 -3.41 23.48
CA PRO A 8 -5.54 -2.49 22.45
C PRO A 8 -5.24 -3.16 21.11
N LEU A 9 -5.15 -4.50 21.05
CA LEU A 9 -4.87 -5.24 19.80
C LEU A 9 -6.08 -5.34 18.88
N LEU A 10 -7.28 -5.41 19.45
CA LEU A 10 -8.53 -5.56 18.71
C LEU A 10 -8.83 -4.34 17.79
N PRO A 11 -8.75 -3.07 18.26
CA PRO A 11 -8.99 -1.92 17.39
C PRO A 11 -7.90 -1.73 16.32
N ALA A 12 -6.64 -2.07 16.62
CA ALA A 12 -5.54 -1.99 15.64
C ALA A 12 -5.73 -2.94 14.46
N LEU A 13 -6.32 -4.12 14.69
CA LEU A 13 -6.64 -5.08 13.63
C LEU A 13 -7.81 -4.62 12.74
N LEU A 14 -8.78 -3.89 13.32
CA LEU A 14 -9.97 -3.40 12.62
C LEU A 14 -9.67 -2.25 11.65
N LEU A 15 -8.59 -1.49 11.87
CA LEU A 15 -8.20 -0.35 11.03
C LEU A 15 -7.43 -0.73 9.75
N GLY A 16 -6.95 -1.98 9.63
CA GLY A 16 -6.21 -2.45 8.44
C GLY A 16 -7.06 -2.83 7.23
N ALA A 17 -8.40 -2.79 7.35
CA ALA A 17 -9.30 -3.36 6.34
C ALA A 17 -9.58 -2.45 5.13
N CYS A 18 -9.08 -1.21 5.10
CA CYS A 18 -9.34 -0.26 4.01
C CYS A 18 -8.12 -0.01 3.10
N VAL A 19 -7.29 -1.03 2.82
CA VAL A 19 -6.20 -0.89 1.84
C VAL A 19 -6.82 -0.75 0.43
N SER A 20 -6.62 0.41 -0.20
CA SER A 20 -6.97 0.59 -1.61
C SER A 20 -5.88 -0.02 -2.47
N LEU A 21 -6.15 -1.16 -3.09
CA LEU A 21 -5.25 -1.70 -4.11
C LEU A 21 -5.16 -0.67 -5.26
N PRO A 22 -3.95 -0.34 -5.74
CA PRO A 22 -3.81 0.49 -6.92
C PRO A 22 -4.53 -0.17 -8.10
N PRO A 23 -5.17 0.60 -8.99
CA PRO A 23 -5.92 0.05 -10.10
C PRO A 23 -5.00 -0.72 -11.05
N GLU A 24 -5.36 -1.96 -11.37
CA GLU A 24 -4.65 -2.81 -12.32
C GLU A 24 -5.04 -2.44 -13.75
N GLY A 25 -4.46 -1.38 -14.28
CA GLY A 25 -4.69 -1.00 -15.67
C GLY A 25 -4.08 0.33 -16.08
N PRO A 26 -4.05 0.62 -17.39
CA PRO A 26 -3.60 1.92 -17.90
C PRO A 26 -4.53 3.04 -17.40
N ALA A 27 -3.98 4.23 -17.22
CA ALA A 27 -4.75 5.39 -16.76
C ALA A 27 -5.73 5.90 -17.83
N VAL A 28 -5.53 5.46 -19.07
CA VAL A 28 -6.33 5.80 -20.24
C VAL A 28 -6.77 4.54 -20.98
N MET A 29 -8.00 4.54 -21.50
CA MET A 29 -8.45 3.44 -22.37
C MET A 29 -7.76 3.54 -23.74
N ALA A 30 -7.14 2.44 -24.17
CA ALA A 30 -6.74 2.26 -25.56
C ALA A 30 -7.94 1.78 -26.38
N LEU A 31 -8.15 2.37 -27.56
CA LEU A 31 -9.15 1.92 -28.54
C LEU A 31 -8.46 1.31 -29.77
N PRO A 32 -9.12 0.39 -30.51
CA PRO A 32 -8.63 -0.11 -31.78
C PRO A 32 -8.35 1.04 -32.76
N GLY A 33 -7.17 1.00 -33.39
CA GLY A 33 -6.81 1.94 -34.45
C GLY A 33 -7.68 1.79 -35.69
N SER A 34 -7.80 2.87 -36.48
CA SER A 34 -8.56 2.85 -37.73
C SER A 34 -8.08 1.75 -38.67
N GLY A 35 -9.01 0.93 -39.17
CA GLY A 35 -8.71 -0.19 -40.06
C GLY A 35 -8.29 -1.51 -39.39
N ARG A 36 -8.30 -1.60 -38.05
CA ARG A 36 -8.08 -2.87 -37.31
C ARG A 36 -9.40 -3.48 -36.83
N SER A 37 -9.47 -4.81 -36.80
CA SER A 37 -10.60 -5.52 -36.20
C SER A 37 -10.51 -5.47 -34.67
N PHE A 38 -11.67 -5.55 -34.00
CA PHE A 38 -11.71 -5.56 -32.55
C PHE A 38 -10.96 -6.75 -31.95
N GLU A 39 -11.02 -7.93 -32.58
CA GLU A 39 -10.29 -9.10 -32.07
C GLU A 39 -8.78 -8.95 -32.17
N GLN A 40 -8.29 -8.34 -33.25
CA GLN A 40 -6.87 -8.08 -33.37
C GLN A 40 -6.38 -7.10 -32.30
N PHE A 41 -7.18 -6.08 -32.00
CA PHE A 41 -6.92 -5.19 -30.88
C PHE A 41 -6.92 -5.91 -29.53
N ARG A 42 -7.87 -6.82 -29.29
CA ARG A 42 -7.92 -7.58 -28.02
C ARG A 42 -6.68 -8.44 -27.82
N PHE A 43 -6.22 -9.11 -28.88
CA PHE A 43 -5.02 -9.93 -28.83
C PHE A 43 -3.76 -9.08 -28.55
N ASP A 44 -3.63 -7.96 -29.27
CA ASP A 44 -2.50 -7.03 -29.11
C ASP A 44 -2.51 -6.38 -27.70
N ASP A 45 -3.68 -5.97 -27.20
CA ASP A 45 -3.85 -5.39 -25.86
C ASP A 45 -3.39 -6.37 -24.76
N GLN A 46 -3.77 -7.65 -24.85
CA GLN A 46 -3.30 -8.65 -23.88
C GLN A 46 -1.78 -8.83 -23.89
N ILE A 47 -1.16 -8.84 -25.06
CA ILE A 47 0.31 -8.95 -25.17
C ILE A 47 0.99 -7.71 -24.60
N CYS A 48 0.50 -6.52 -24.95
CA CYS A 48 1.02 -5.26 -24.41
C CYS A 48 0.91 -5.21 -22.89
N ARG A 49 -0.22 -5.62 -22.32
CA ARG A 49 -0.42 -5.71 -20.85
C ARG A 49 0.57 -6.67 -20.20
N ALA A 50 0.76 -7.86 -20.79
CA ALA A 50 1.70 -8.85 -20.27
C ALA A 50 3.17 -8.38 -20.36
N TYR A 51 3.52 -7.65 -21.42
CA TYR A 51 4.85 -7.07 -21.58
C TYR A 51 5.09 -5.92 -20.58
N ALA A 52 4.12 -5.01 -20.45
CA ALA A 52 4.16 -3.92 -19.49
C ALA A 52 4.31 -4.45 -18.06
N ALA A 53 3.48 -5.40 -17.64
CA ALA A 53 3.55 -6.05 -16.33
C ALA A 53 4.93 -6.64 -16.00
N ARG A 54 5.64 -7.20 -17.00
CA ARG A 54 7.02 -7.70 -16.82
C ARG A 54 8.07 -6.58 -16.74
N SER A 55 7.79 -5.43 -17.36
CA SER A 55 8.70 -4.29 -17.41
C SER A 55 8.67 -3.46 -16.12
N ILE A 56 7.55 -3.44 -15.41
CA ILE A 56 7.39 -2.87 -14.06
C ILE A 56 7.69 -3.88 -12.95
N SER A 57 8.95 -4.35 -12.86
CA SER A 57 9.55 -5.12 -11.75
C SER A 57 8.92 -6.49 -11.39
N PRO A 58 9.72 -7.52 -11.04
CA PRO A 58 9.22 -8.88 -10.75
C PRO A 58 8.48 -9.07 -9.40
N GLN A 59 8.33 -8.03 -8.58
CA GLN A 59 7.49 -8.09 -7.38
C GLN A 59 6.13 -7.51 -7.74
N THR A 60 5.07 -8.29 -7.54
CA THR A 60 3.69 -7.82 -7.71
C THR A 60 3.53 -6.48 -6.97
N PRO A 61 3.15 -5.40 -7.66
CA PRO A 61 3.10 -4.06 -7.08
C PRO A 61 2.19 -3.99 -5.85
N GLU A 62 1.17 -4.85 -5.76
CA GLU A 62 0.31 -4.96 -4.58
C GLU A 62 1.10 -5.44 -3.35
N GLY A 63 1.96 -6.46 -3.50
CA GLY A 63 2.78 -6.99 -2.42
C GLY A 63 3.77 -5.96 -1.87
N ALA A 64 4.49 -5.27 -2.77
CA ALA A 64 5.48 -4.26 -2.37
C ALA A 64 4.85 -3.04 -1.67
N ALA A 65 3.66 -2.63 -2.09
CA ALA A 65 2.91 -1.54 -1.47
C ALA A 65 2.42 -1.92 -0.05
N VAL A 66 1.90 -3.14 0.10
CA VAL A 66 1.47 -3.67 1.40
C VAL A 66 2.65 -3.83 2.36
N ASP A 67 3.77 -4.41 1.90
CA ASP A 67 4.99 -4.55 2.72
C ASP A 67 5.51 -3.19 3.19
N SER A 68 5.54 -2.20 2.30
CA SER A 68 6.00 -0.85 2.66
C SER A 68 5.07 -0.18 3.67
N ALA A 69 3.75 -0.31 3.50
CA ALA A 69 2.77 0.25 4.42
C ALA A 69 2.85 -0.42 5.81
N VAL A 70 2.97 -1.74 5.85
CA VAL A 70 3.14 -2.50 7.09
C VAL A 70 4.46 -2.15 7.75
N ALA A 71 5.56 -2.07 7.00
CA ALA A 71 6.86 -1.69 7.53
C ALA A 71 6.82 -0.27 8.12
N SER A 72 6.25 0.72 7.43
CA SER A 72 6.10 2.08 7.95
C SER A 72 5.22 2.14 9.20
N ALA A 73 4.11 1.40 9.23
CA ALA A 73 3.25 1.32 10.40
C ALA A 73 3.97 0.69 11.60
N VAL A 74 4.67 -0.43 11.40
CA VAL A 74 5.43 -1.12 12.45
C VAL A 74 6.55 -0.23 12.99
N LEU A 75 7.33 0.39 12.10
CA LEU A 75 8.41 1.29 12.47
C LEU A 75 7.87 2.52 13.22
N GLY A 76 6.79 3.14 12.72
CA GLY A 76 6.14 4.26 13.38
C GLY A 76 5.64 3.90 14.77
N THR A 77 4.98 2.74 14.91
CA THR A 77 4.48 2.23 16.19
C THR A 77 5.63 1.99 17.17
N ALA A 78 6.72 1.34 16.72
CA ALA A 78 7.87 1.05 17.57
C ALA A 78 8.58 2.33 18.04
N VAL A 79 8.82 3.27 17.14
CA VAL A 79 9.43 4.57 17.48
C VAL A 79 8.52 5.36 18.41
N GLY A 80 7.23 5.45 18.09
CA GLY A 80 6.25 6.15 18.91
C GLY A 80 6.12 5.54 20.31
N ALA A 81 6.10 4.21 20.41
CA ALA A 81 6.06 3.50 21.69
C ALA A 81 7.32 3.76 22.52
N ALA A 82 8.50 3.73 21.90
CA ALA A 82 9.76 3.98 22.60
C ALA A 82 9.84 5.42 23.14
N VAL A 83 9.48 6.40 22.31
CA VAL A 83 9.45 7.81 22.71
C VAL A 83 8.41 8.04 23.80
N GLY A 84 7.20 7.49 23.65
CA GLY A 84 6.16 7.59 24.67
C GLY A 84 6.56 6.91 25.98
N ALA A 85 7.26 5.78 25.92
CA ALA A 85 7.78 5.08 27.10
C ALA A 85 8.78 5.92 27.89
N ALA A 86 9.61 6.70 27.19
CA ALA A 86 10.59 7.58 27.84
C ALA A 86 9.92 8.74 28.59
N VAL A 87 8.70 9.14 28.21
CA VAL A 87 7.97 10.25 28.83
C VAL A 87 7.14 9.79 30.04
N ASP A 88 6.34 8.73 29.89
CA ASP A 88 5.34 8.31 30.91
C ASP A 88 5.27 6.78 31.08
N GLY A 89 6.37 6.07 30.82
CA GLY A 89 6.44 4.63 30.99
C GLY A 89 5.40 3.87 30.14
N SER A 90 4.73 2.88 30.72
CA SER A 90 3.80 2.03 29.95
C SER A 90 2.60 2.79 29.36
N SER A 91 2.12 3.83 30.05
CA SER A 91 0.98 4.64 29.58
C SER A 91 1.39 5.48 28.37
N GLY A 92 2.54 6.14 28.46
CA GLY A 92 3.11 6.87 27.34
C GLY A 92 3.46 5.95 26.17
N ALA A 93 3.96 4.74 26.43
CA ALA A 93 4.24 3.75 25.38
C ALA A 93 3.00 3.38 24.56
N ALA A 94 1.84 3.18 25.22
CA ALA A 94 0.60 2.85 24.54
C ALA A 94 0.09 4.02 23.68
N VAL A 95 0.11 5.24 24.22
CA VAL A 95 -0.30 6.46 23.50
C VAL A 95 0.64 6.73 22.32
N GLY A 96 1.95 6.65 22.56
CA GLY A 96 2.98 6.83 21.55
C GLY A 96 2.91 5.78 20.45
N ALA A 97 2.62 4.52 20.78
CA ALA A 97 2.37 3.47 19.80
C ALA A 97 1.18 3.82 18.88
N GLY A 98 0.08 4.31 19.45
CA GLY A 98 -1.10 4.71 18.67
C GLY A 98 -0.82 5.86 17.70
N PHE A 99 -0.17 6.92 18.17
CA PHE A 99 0.24 8.03 17.30
C PHE A 99 1.29 7.62 16.27
N GLY A 100 2.24 6.78 16.67
CA GLY A 100 3.27 6.24 15.81
C GLY A 100 2.70 5.36 14.69
N LEU A 101 1.72 4.51 15.01
CA LEU A 101 0.98 3.72 14.03
C LEU A 101 0.25 4.62 13.03
N LEU A 102 -0.47 5.64 13.51
CA LEU A 102 -1.17 6.59 12.65
C LEU A 102 -0.22 7.35 11.73
N ALA A 103 0.86 7.91 12.28
CA ALA A 103 1.84 8.64 11.48
C ALA A 103 2.56 7.73 10.48
N GLY A 104 2.95 6.52 10.92
CA GLY A 104 3.60 5.51 10.08
C GLY A 104 2.72 4.99 8.96
N SER A 105 1.43 4.77 9.23
CA SER A 105 0.46 4.35 8.20
C SER A 105 0.16 5.45 7.19
N ILE A 106 0.04 6.71 7.60
CA ILE A 106 -0.14 7.84 6.67
C ILE A 106 1.09 7.99 5.76
N SER A 107 2.29 7.91 6.33
CA SER A 107 3.53 8.02 5.54
C SER A 107 3.73 6.81 4.60
N GLY A 108 3.38 5.60 5.04
CA GLY A 108 3.30 4.42 4.17
C GLY A 108 2.29 4.59 3.03
N ALA A 109 1.10 5.13 3.32
CA ALA A 109 0.07 5.41 2.32
C ALA A 109 0.54 6.46 1.29
N ALA A 110 1.21 7.53 1.73
CA ALA A 110 1.80 8.53 0.84
C ALA A 110 2.90 7.94 -0.06
N ALA A 111 3.79 7.11 0.51
CA ALA A 111 4.84 6.43 -0.24
C ALA A 111 4.27 5.43 -1.27
N SER A 112 3.22 4.70 -0.90
CA SER A 112 2.51 3.81 -1.82
C SER A 112 1.88 4.57 -2.98
N SER A 113 1.21 5.71 -2.70
CA SER A 113 0.59 6.57 -3.71
C SER A 113 1.62 7.13 -4.71
N ALA A 114 2.77 7.59 -4.21
CA ALA A 114 3.87 8.08 -5.05
C ALA A 114 4.47 6.96 -5.91
N SER A 115 4.60 5.75 -5.35
CA SER A 115 5.11 4.57 -6.07
C SER A 115 4.14 4.12 -7.17
N SER A 116 2.83 4.05 -6.87
CA SER A 116 1.80 3.73 -7.85
C SER A 116 1.81 4.72 -9.02
N TYR A 117 1.94 6.03 -8.75
CA TYR A 117 2.06 7.04 -9.80
C TYR A 117 3.31 6.87 -10.66
N ALA A 118 4.44 6.49 -10.07
CA ALA A 118 5.67 6.20 -10.80
C ALA A 118 5.54 4.95 -11.69
N LEU A 119 4.84 3.91 -11.21
CA LEU A 119 4.55 2.70 -11.97
C LEU A 119 3.60 2.99 -13.13
N GLN A 120 2.55 3.79 -12.91
CA GLN A 120 1.64 4.24 -13.96
C GLN A 120 2.40 4.95 -15.09
N ARG A 121 3.32 5.86 -14.73
CA ARG A 121 4.19 6.54 -15.71
C ARG A 121 5.11 5.61 -16.49
N ARG A 122 5.47 4.43 -15.95
CA ARG A 122 6.26 3.43 -16.68
C ARG A 122 5.40 2.49 -17.50
N TYR A 123 4.15 2.28 -17.11
CA TYR A 123 3.17 1.51 -17.86
C TYR A 123 2.68 2.29 -19.10
N ASP A 124 2.52 3.61 -18.96
CA ASP A 124 2.09 4.52 -20.03
C ASP A 124 3.23 4.92 -21.00
N GLN A 125 4.47 4.47 -20.77
CA GLN A 125 5.64 4.66 -21.64
C GLN A 125 5.81 3.48 -22.60
#